data_AF-A0A7S3Z8V9-F1
#
_entry.id   AF-A0A7S3Z8V9-F1
#
_cell.length_a   1.000
_cell.length_b   1.000
_cell.length_c   1.000
_cell.angle_alpha   90.00
_cell.angle_beta   90.00
_cell.angle_gamma   90.00
#
_symmetry.space_group_name_H-M   'P 1'
#
loop_
_entity.id
_entity.type
_entity.pdbx_description
1 polymer ?
#
loop_
_entity_poly.entity_id
_entity_poly.type
_entity_poly.pdbx_seq_one_letter_code
_entity_poly.pdbx_strand_id
1 'polypeptide(L)'
;NGSRKWLHNTTGAMSQSEGTASPAEKKGLSLKRPKKTITTSIPKTIHVGVDPTVGNGDSKLSSTLEKGQVNEAPTVEPREIEWMLQRRPLASFSFKQLAKDIAPGDIGQVRKLFADSKLKPYVSCLAWPGVATRYAEFAQYLTSLAKPPSSPRDAFVGFATHLGRVHSYRALALSPEAYRLIEQEDSIWPTGRIAMRGRPPASAGQLEALIDKHGVWKVSFARLFISLQERLIGPWCPSLSLHDDAETALIISGGYVAPGKLIHLFEMSVPVIETLGIKVIDLHVGEKEKKNPWFAHRGCWFDAGLQRTERYLLYEIPFLKDRCTKLEKLTAEEAAKRCEGFIRKQAKLKAAWDADQL
;
A
#
# COMPACT_ATOMS: atom_id res chain seq x y z
N ASN A 1 5.42 -48.71 -4.16
CA ASN A 1 5.96 -48.80 -5.54
C ASN A 1 5.31 -47.77 -6.43
N GLY A 2 6.07 -46.77 -6.89
CA GLY A 2 5.58 -45.76 -7.85
C GLY A 2 6.08 -44.35 -7.59
N SER A 3 7.40 -44.16 -7.67
CA SER A 3 8.06 -42.85 -7.59
C SER A 3 7.74 -41.98 -8.81
N ARG A 4 7.44 -40.68 -8.59
CA ARG A 4 7.68 -39.63 -9.61
C ARG A 4 8.45 -38.47 -8.98
N LYS A 5 9.71 -38.37 -9.42
CA LYS A 5 10.67 -37.29 -9.19
C LYS A 5 10.16 -36.00 -9.84
N TRP A 6 10.32 -34.86 -9.16
CA TRP A 6 10.33 -33.55 -9.79
C TRP A 6 11.78 -33.06 -9.86
N LEU A 7 12.19 -32.74 -11.09
CA LEU A 7 13.51 -32.26 -11.49
C LEU A 7 13.74 -30.84 -10.94
N HIS A 8 14.81 -30.69 -10.16
CA HIS A 8 15.58 -29.46 -10.12
C HIS A 8 16.50 -29.44 -11.35
N ASN A 9 16.48 -28.35 -12.11
CA ASN A 9 17.57 -28.02 -13.02
C ASN A 9 18.07 -26.61 -12.71
N THR A 10 19.29 -26.60 -12.17
CA THR A 10 20.24 -25.50 -12.14
C THR A 10 21.41 -25.91 -13.02
N THR A 11 21.78 -25.09 -14.00
CA THR A 11 23.11 -24.95 -14.60
C THR A 11 23.17 -23.55 -15.24
N GLY A 12 24.28 -22.81 -15.25
CA GLY A 12 25.67 -23.27 -15.19
C GLY A 12 26.62 -22.37 -14.41
N ALA A 13 27.76 -23.01 -14.13
CA ALA A 13 28.92 -22.56 -13.40
C ALA A 13 29.95 -21.89 -14.31
N MET A 14 30.87 -21.10 -13.73
CA MET A 14 32.29 -21.14 -14.11
C MET A 14 33.20 -20.97 -12.89
N SER A 15 33.95 -22.05 -12.65
CA SER A 15 35.32 -22.22 -12.12
C SER A 15 35.86 -21.34 -10.98
N GLN A 16 36.26 -22.07 -9.92
CA GLN A 16 37.27 -21.69 -8.94
C GLN A 16 38.70 -21.84 -9.51
N SER A 17 39.61 -21.00 -9.04
CA SER A 17 41.02 -21.37 -8.84
C SER A 17 41.52 -20.67 -7.58
N GLU A 18 41.99 -21.46 -6.61
CA GLU A 18 42.68 -21.00 -5.40
C GLU A 18 44.11 -20.54 -5.72
N GLY A 19 44.59 -19.57 -4.93
CA GLY A 19 45.99 -19.14 -4.92
C GLY A 19 46.25 -18.27 -3.69
N THR A 20 46.97 -18.84 -2.72
CA THR A 20 47.45 -18.21 -1.49
C THR A 20 48.72 -17.39 -1.74
N ALA A 21 48.80 -16.17 -1.18
CA ALA A 21 50.00 -15.58 -0.52
C ALA A 21 49.85 -14.07 -0.22
N SER A 22 49.93 -13.75 1.08
CA SER A 22 50.42 -12.58 1.86
C SER A 22 50.92 -11.24 1.24
N PRO A 23 51.06 -10.17 2.08
CA PRO A 23 50.65 -8.80 1.78
C PRO A 23 51.79 -7.86 1.37
N ALA A 24 51.46 -6.84 0.57
CA ALA A 24 52.35 -5.71 0.28
C ALA A 24 51.65 -4.36 0.52
N GLU A 25 52.21 -3.65 1.49
CA GLU A 25 52.30 -2.20 1.71
C GLU A 25 51.51 -1.27 0.75
N LYS A 26 50.48 -0.60 1.30
CA LYS A 26 49.91 0.61 0.69
C LYS A 26 50.72 1.83 1.13
N LYS A 27 51.59 2.31 0.24
CA LYS A 27 52.13 3.68 0.29
C LYS A 27 51.00 4.68 0.02
N GLY A 28 50.97 5.70 0.88
CA GLY A 28 49.98 6.77 0.85
C GLY A 28 50.11 7.67 -0.38
N LEU A 29 48.96 8.12 -0.86
CA LEU A 29 48.83 9.33 -1.66
C LEU A 29 47.62 10.11 -1.15
N SER A 30 47.95 11.16 -0.41
CA SER A 30 47.06 12.19 0.08
C SER A 30 46.59 13.03 -1.11
N LEU A 31 45.31 12.91 -1.47
CA LEU A 31 44.63 13.83 -2.37
C LEU A 31 43.53 14.54 -1.58
N LYS A 32 43.86 15.75 -1.12
CA LYS A 32 42.93 16.73 -0.55
C LYS A 32 41.82 16.99 -1.57
N ARG A 33 40.58 16.56 -1.26
CA ARG A 33 39.38 17.01 -1.98
C ARG A 33 38.90 18.36 -1.42
N PRO A 34 38.52 19.33 -2.26
CA PRO A 34 38.03 20.62 -1.81
C PRO A 34 36.64 20.47 -1.17
N LYS A 35 36.46 21.08 0.01
CA LYS A 35 35.15 21.27 0.65
C LYS A 35 34.32 22.22 -0.23
N LYS A 36 33.32 21.70 -0.94
CA LYS A 36 32.22 22.51 -1.47
C LYS A 36 31.14 22.63 -0.40
N THR A 37 31.02 23.82 0.16
CA THR A 37 29.88 24.26 0.98
C THR A 37 28.66 24.32 0.08
N ILE A 38 27.67 23.46 0.32
CA ILE A 38 26.35 23.55 -0.32
C ILE A 38 25.44 24.31 0.64
N THR A 39 25.17 25.56 0.30
CA THR A 39 24.16 26.39 0.95
C THR A 39 22.79 25.94 0.45
N THR A 40 22.01 25.27 1.29
CA THR A 40 20.61 24.93 0.98
C THR A 40 19.73 26.17 1.18
N SER A 41 19.50 26.92 0.10
CA SER A 41 18.42 27.89 0.03
C SER A 41 17.08 27.15 -0.18
N ILE A 42 16.15 27.39 0.73
CA ILE A 42 14.76 26.92 0.69
C ILE A 42 14.08 27.48 -0.58
N PRO A 43 13.53 26.66 -1.50
CA PRO A 43 12.73 27.17 -2.59
C PRO A 43 11.43 27.75 -2.06
N LYS A 44 11.22 29.04 -2.31
CA LYS A 44 9.97 29.75 -2.08
C LYS A 44 8.83 29.12 -2.88
N THR A 45 7.70 29.01 -2.22
CA THR A 45 6.35 28.67 -2.69
C THR A 45 6.07 29.19 -4.10
N ILE A 46 5.74 28.29 -5.03
CA ILE A 46 5.14 28.66 -6.31
C ILE A 46 3.66 28.91 -6.04
N HIS A 47 3.26 30.18 -6.07
CA HIS A 47 1.87 30.59 -6.17
C HIS A 47 1.39 30.32 -7.60
N VAL A 48 0.42 29.42 -7.77
CA VAL A 48 -0.34 29.31 -9.02
C VAL A 48 -1.36 30.44 -9.02
N GLY A 49 -0.98 31.58 -9.58
CA GLY A 49 -1.88 32.65 -9.96
C GLY A 49 -2.68 32.23 -11.18
N VAL A 50 -4.00 32.24 -11.06
CA VAL A 50 -4.93 32.18 -12.20
C VAL A 50 -5.06 33.62 -12.69
N ASP A 51 -4.63 33.89 -13.92
CA ASP A 51 -4.92 35.15 -14.60
C ASP A 51 -5.90 34.85 -15.77
N PRO A 52 -7.03 35.57 -15.87
CA PRO A 52 -8.06 35.33 -16.87
C PRO A 52 -7.85 36.21 -18.13
N THR A 53 -8.70 35.99 -19.13
CA THR A 53 -8.92 36.72 -20.41
C THR A 53 -8.24 36.13 -21.65
N VAL A 54 -8.83 36.06 -22.85
CA VAL A 54 -10.17 36.30 -23.44
C VAL A 54 -10.14 35.61 -24.82
N GLY A 55 -11.28 35.06 -25.28
CA GLY A 55 -11.43 34.57 -26.66
C GLY A 55 -12.84 34.08 -26.95
N ASN A 56 -13.68 34.99 -27.46
CA ASN A 56 -15.10 34.84 -27.79
C ASN A 56 -15.43 33.66 -28.71
N GLY A 57 -16.63 33.10 -28.49
CA GLY A 57 -17.33 32.23 -29.43
C GLY A 57 -18.71 31.84 -28.90
N ASP A 58 -19.71 32.65 -29.23
CA ASP A 58 -21.12 32.46 -28.89
C ASP A 58 -21.68 31.09 -29.27
N SER A 59 -22.45 30.45 -28.37
CA SER A 59 -23.86 30.14 -28.66
C SER A 59 -24.61 29.61 -27.42
N LYS A 60 -25.62 30.38 -27.01
CA LYS A 60 -26.91 29.96 -26.41
C LYS A 60 -26.97 28.59 -25.72
N LEU A 61 -27.19 28.59 -24.40
CA LEU A 61 -28.24 27.75 -23.82
C LEU A 61 -28.67 28.23 -22.43
N SER A 62 -29.91 28.73 -22.42
CA SER A 62 -30.92 28.65 -21.38
C SER A 62 -30.45 28.44 -19.93
N SER A 63 -30.63 29.50 -19.16
CA SER A 63 -30.68 29.51 -17.70
C SER A 63 -31.73 28.52 -17.16
N THR A 64 -31.25 27.43 -16.58
CA THR A 64 -31.98 26.70 -15.54
C THR A 64 -31.00 26.50 -14.39
N LEU A 65 -31.10 27.37 -13.39
CA LEU A 65 -30.50 27.21 -12.07
C LEU A 65 -31.16 26.00 -11.40
N GLU A 66 -30.77 24.79 -11.78
CA GLU A 66 -30.91 23.65 -10.89
C GLU A 66 -29.85 23.81 -9.80
N LYS A 67 -30.31 23.92 -8.57
CA LYS A 67 -29.49 23.77 -7.37
C LYS A 67 -28.77 22.42 -7.50
N GLY A 68 -27.55 22.45 -8.01
CA GLY A 68 -26.66 21.31 -7.96
C GLY A 68 -26.56 20.92 -6.50
N GLN A 69 -27.06 19.73 -6.17
CA GLN A 69 -26.61 19.02 -4.99
C GLN A 69 -25.09 19.05 -5.05
N VAL A 70 -24.48 19.77 -4.12
CA VAL A 70 -23.08 19.55 -3.79
C VAL A 70 -23.09 18.10 -3.33
N ASN A 71 -22.70 17.18 -4.21
CA ASN A 71 -22.40 15.82 -3.79
C ASN A 71 -21.27 15.98 -2.78
N GLU A 72 -21.62 15.96 -1.50
CA GLU A 72 -20.65 15.91 -0.42
C GLU A 72 -19.69 14.78 -0.78
N ALA A 73 -18.39 15.08 -0.79
CA ALA A 73 -17.38 14.07 -1.05
C ALA A 73 -17.69 12.88 -0.14
N PRO A 74 -17.74 11.64 -0.66
CA PRO A 74 -18.30 10.52 0.08
C PRO A 74 -17.54 10.37 1.40
N THR A 75 -18.27 10.56 2.51
CA THR A 75 -17.70 10.60 3.85
C THR A 75 -17.38 9.19 4.35
N VAL A 76 -16.46 9.09 5.31
CA VAL A 76 -16.24 7.83 6.04
C VAL A 76 -17.42 7.62 6.98
N GLU A 77 -18.09 6.49 6.85
CA GLU A 77 -19.32 6.22 7.60
C GLU A 77 -19.01 5.96 9.09
N PRO A 78 -19.86 6.41 10.04
CA PRO A 78 -19.63 6.19 11.47
C PRO A 78 -19.43 4.72 11.87
N ARG A 79 -20.13 3.79 11.20
CA ARG A 79 -19.95 2.35 11.43
C ARG A 79 -18.58 1.82 11.01
N GLU A 80 -17.95 2.43 10.01
CA GLU A 80 -16.61 2.07 9.55
C GLU A 80 -15.57 2.53 10.58
N ILE A 81 -15.74 3.74 11.12
CA ILE A 81 -14.96 4.24 12.25
C ILE A 81 -15.08 3.29 13.44
N GLU A 82 -16.31 2.91 13.80
CA GLU A 82 -16.53 2.06 14.97
C GLU A 82 -15.91 0.68 14.77
N TRP A 83 -16.02 0.08 13.58
CA TRP A 83 -15.32 -1.16 13.24
C TRP A 83 -13.80 -1.03 13.42
N MET A 84 -13.18 0.05 12.93
CA MET A 84 -11.73 0.29 13.12
C MET A 84 -11.36 0.38 14.60
N LEU A 85 -12.13 1.15 15.37
CA LEU A 85 -11.86 1.36 16.80
C LEU A 85 -12.08 0.11 17.65
N GLN A 86 -12.98 -0.78 17.23
CA GLN A 86 -13.14 -2.11 17.84
C GLN A 86 -11.95 -3.03 17.58
N ARG A 87 -11.41 -3.01 16.35
CA ARG A 87 -10.23 -3.82 15.98
C ARG A 87 -8.96 -3.34 16.67
N ARG A 88 -8.82 -2.02 16.85
CA ARG A 88 -7.63 -1.46 17.50
C ARG A 88 -7.97 -0.19 18.30
N PRO A 89 -8.35 -0.34 19.58
CA PRO A 89 -8.74 0.78 20.43
C PRO A 89 -7.59 1.77 20.65
N LEU A 90 -7.88 3.08 20.58
CA LEU A 90 -6.86 4.12 20.78
C LEU A 90 -6.19 4.07 22.17
N ALA A 91 -6.93 3.64 23.19
CA ALA A 91 -6.43 3.51 24.56
C ALA A 91 -5.27 2.49 24.71
N SER A 92 -5.06 1.61 23.73
CA SER A 92 -4.02 0.58 23.75
C SER A 92 -2.64 1.05 23.27
N PHE A 93 -2.46 2.36 23.00
CA PHE A 93 -1.22 2.86 22.42
C PHE A 93 0.02 2.65 23.30
N SER A 94 1.10 2.17 22.69
CA SER A 94 2.44 2.21 23.29
C SER A 94 3.50 2.47 22.23
N PHE A 95 4.56 3.21 22.60
CA PHE A 95 5.72 3.41 21.73
C PHE A 95 6.47 2.11 21.41
N LYS A 96 6.34 1.09 22.26
CA LYS A 96 6.88 -0.25 21.99
C LYS A 96 6.14 -0.91 20.82
N GLN A 97 4.82 -0.76 20.76
CA GLN A 97 4.04 -1.28 19.64
C GLN A 97 4.29 -0.47 18.37
N LEU A 98 4.30 0.86 18.46
CA LEU A 98 4.60 1.74 17.34
C LEU A 98 5.94 1.40 16.66
N ALA A 99 6.96 1.05 17.45
CA ALA A 99 8.28 0.63 16.94
C ALA A 99 8.27 -0.63 16.07
N LYS A 100 7.18 -1.41 16.10
CA LYS A 100 6.97 -2.54 15.19
C LYS A 100 6.14 -2.14 13.96
N ASP A 101 5.31 -1.11 14.08
CA ASP A 101 4.31 -0.76 13.07
C ASP A 101 4.81 0.18 11.98
N ILE A 102 5.86 0.95 12.26
CA ILE A 102 6.51 1.85 11.30
C ILE A 102 7.97 1.49 11.09
N ALA A 103 8.61 2.09 10.09
CA ALA A 103 10.03 1.89 9.83
C ALA A 103 10.89 2.28 11.05
N PRO A 104 11.94 1.51 11.40
CA PRO A 104 12.77 1.81 12.56
C PRO A 104 13.37 3.23 12.58
N GLY A 105 13.67 3.80 11.40
CA GLY A 105 14.20 5.15 11.24
C GLY A 105 13.22 6.28 11.59
N ASP A 106 11.92 5.99 11.66
CA ASP A 106 10.89 7.02 11.86
C ASP A 106 10.51 7.21 13.33
N ILE A 107 10.80 6.24 14.20
CA ILE A 107 10.36 6.29 15.61
C ILE A 107 10.89 7.49 16.36
N GLY A 108 12.15 7.88 16.12
CA GLY A 108 12.72 9.08 16.72
C GLY A 108 12.00 10.35 16.27
N GLN A 109 11.61 10.41 15.00
CA GLN A 109 10.89 11.56 14.43
C GLN A 109 9.47 11.65 15.00
N VAL A 110 8.75 10.52 15.07
CA VAL A 110 7.42 10.47 15.68
C VAL A 110 7.46 10.87 17.15
N ARG A 111 8.42 10.35 17.93
CA ARG A 111 8.61 10.74 19.34
C ARG A 111 8.85 12.23 19.49
N LYS A 112 9.72 12.81 18.66
CA LYS A 112 10.03 14.24 18.71
C LYS A 112 8.80 15.08 18.35
N LEU A 113 8.06 14.70 17.31
CA LEU A 113 6.89 15.41 16.83
C LEU A 113 5.75 15.39 17.86
N PHE A 114 5.43 14.22 18.42
CA PHE A 114 4.35 14.06 19.40
C PHE A 114 4.76 14.36 20.86
N ALA A 115 6.02 14.76 21.09
CA ALA A 115 6.43 15.35 22.36
C ALA A 115 5.96 16.81 22.50
N ASP A 116 5.57 17.48 21.40
CA ASP A 116 4.96 18.80 21.44
C ASP A 116 3.66 18.77 22.25
N SER A 117 3.53 19.68 23.22
CA SER A 117 2.33 19.86 24.05
C SER A 117 1.01 19.95 23.26
N LYS A 118 1.04 20.46 22.02
CA LYS A 118 -0.14 20.57 21.15
C LYS A 118 -0.56 19.25 20.50
N LEU A 119 0.39 18.34 20.25
CA LEU A 119 0.16 17.07 19.57
C LEU A 119 0.08 15.89 20.54
N LYS A 120 0.73 16.02 21.70
CA LYS A 120 0.79 15.01 22.77
C LYS A 120 -0.58 14.42 23.15
N PRO A 121 -1.68 15.18 23.25
CA PRO A 121 -2.99 14.61 23.57
C PRO A 121 -3.48 13.55 22.56
N TYR A 122 -3.03 13.63 21.31
CA TYR A 122 -3.51 12.79 20.20
C TYR A 122 -2.56 11.64 19.86
N VAL A 123 -1.50 11.42 20.64
CA VAL A 123 -0.51 10.36 20.38
C VAL A 123 -1.15 8.97 20.32
N SER A 124 -2.26 8.75 21.03
CA SER A 124 -3.01 7.49 21.01
C SER A 124 -3.65 7.17 19.66
N CYS A 125 -3.89 8.16 18.79
CA CYS A 125 -4.35 7.95 17.42
C CYS A 125 -3.35 7.14 16.59
N LEU A 126 -2.06 7.19 16.94
CA LEU A 126 -1.00 6.37 16.33
C LEU A 126 -1.13 4.87 16.65
N ALA A 127 -2.08 4.47 17.49
CA ALA A 127 -2.47 3.06 17.58
C ALA A 127 -3.04 2.57 16.25
N TRP A 128 -3.71 3.42 15.46
CA TRP A 128 -4.24 3.00 14.17
C TRP A 128 -3.16 3.06 13.07
N PRO A 129 -2.94 1.99 12.30
CA PRO A 129 -1.86 1.93 11.31
C PRO A 129 -1.93 2.99 10.23
N GLY A 130 -3.13 3.34 9.75
CA GLY A 130 -3.30 4.38 8.74
C GLY A 130 -2.96 5.78 9.24
N VAL A 131 -2.96 6.00 10.56
CA VAL A 131 -2.46 7.23 11.20
C VAL A 131 -0.97 7.11 11.48
N ALA A 132 -0.52 6.00 12.05
CA ALA A 132 0.88 5.76 12.39
C ALA A 132 1.81 5.91 11.18
N THR A 133 1.38 5.42 10.03
CA THR A 133 2.12 5.49 8.77
C THR A 133 1.93 6.81 8.02
N ARG A 134 1.03 7.68 8.48
CA ARG A 134 0.79 9.06 7.98
C ARG A 134 1.03 10.09 9.09
N TYR A 135 1.90 9.81 10.03
CA TYR A 135 2.04 10.61 11.25
C TYR A 135 2.35 12.10 10.97
N ALA A 136 3.09 12.39 9.90
CA ALA A 136 3.42 13.76 9.49
C ALA A 136 2.19 14.50 8.92
N GLU A 137 1.41 13.83 8.07
CA GLU A 137 0.16 14.37 7.53
C GLU A 137 -0.89 14.56 8.63
N PHE A 138 -0.97 13.61 9.58
CA PHE A 138 -1.85 13.75 10.75
C PHE A 138 -1.45 14.93 11.63
N ALA A 139 -0.16 15.12 11.89
CA ALA A 139 0.33 16.28 12.63
C ALA A 139 0.01 17.59 11.88
N GLN A 140 0.24 17.63 10.56
CA GLN A 140 -0.09 18.78 9.73
C GLN A 140 -1.59 19.11 9.80
N TYR A 141 -2.44 18.10 9.64
CA TYR A 141 -3.89 18.21 9.81
C TYR A 141 -4.25 18.80 11.18
N LEU A 142 -3.74 18.25 12.28
CA LEU A 142 -4.04 18.75 13.63
C LEU A 142 -3.61 20.21 13.81
N THR A 143 -2.47 20.60 13.24
CA THR A 143 -1.96 21.98 13.33
C THR A 143 -2.68 22.97 12.43
N SER A 144 -3.38 22.51 11.39
CA SER A 144 -4.13 23.38 10.47
C SER A 144 -5.55 23.67 10.94
N LEU A 145 -6.06 22.92 11.93
CA LEU A 145 -7.39 23.14 12.49
C LEU A 145 -7.45 24.45 13.27
N ALA A 146 -8.50 25.24 13.00
CA ALA A 146 -8.78 26.48 13.73
C ALA A 146 -9.02 26.23 15.24
N LYS A 147 -9.56 25.06 15.59
CA LYS A 147 -9.75 24.61 16.96
C LYS A 147 -9.22 23.19 17.11
N PRO A 148 -8.44 22.90 18.17
CA PRO A 148 -7.96 21.55 18.42
C PRO A 148 -9.13 20.61 18.71
N PRO A 149 -9.08 19.33 18.28
CA PRO A 149 -10.10 18.34 18.61
C PRO A 149 -10.23 18.14 20.12
N SER A 150 -11.46 17.96 20.61
CA SER A 150 -11.73 17.79 22.06
C SER A 150 -11.20 16.48 22.64
N SER A 151 -10.99 15.47 21.80
CA SER A 151 -10.51 14.15 22.22
C SER A 151 -9.68 13.44 21.13
N PRO A 152 -8.94 12.37 21.48
CA PRO A 152 -8.30 11.51 20.48
C PRO A 152 -9.28 10.86 19.51
N ARG A 153 -10.51 10.56 19.95
CA ARG A 153 -11.55 10.02 19.07
C ARG A 153 -11.95 11.05 18.02
N ASP A 154 -12.18 12.30 18.44
CA ASP A 154 -12.55 13.38 17.52
C ASP A 154 -11.40 13.69 16.54
N ALA A 155 -10.16 13.64 17.01
CA ALA A 155 -8.98 13.77 16.16
C ALA A 155 -8.91 12.65 15.11
N PHE A 156 -9.15 11.41 15.52
CA PHE A 156 -9.17 10.25 14.63
C PHE A 156 -10.29 10.34 13.59
N VAL A 157 -11.53 10.64 14.02
CA VAL A 157 -12.68 10.80 13.14
C VAL A 157 -12.49 11.95 12.16
N GLY A 158 -12.03 13.09 12.66
CA GLY A 158 -11.74 14.26 11.85
C GLY A 158 -10.66 13.98 10.81
N PHE A 159 -9.59 13.26 11.19
CA PHE A 159 -8.55 12.88 10.24
C PHE A 159 -9.03 11.83 9.22
N ALA A 160 -9.83 10.84 9.64
CA ALA A 160 -10.46 9.89 8.73
C ALA A 160 -11.30 10.61 7.67
N THR A 161 -12.08 11.60 8.11
CA THR A 161 -12.93 12.42 7.24
C THR A 161 -12.08 13.31 6.32
N HIS A 162 -11.02 13.92 6.86
CA HIS A 162 -10.07 14.73 6.09
C HIS A 162 -9.40 13.94 4.96
N LEU A 163 -9.00 12.69 5.24
CA LEU A 163 -8.42 11.80 4.24
C LEU A 163 -9.47 11.31 3.22
N GLY A 164 -10.72 11.19 3.65
CA GLY A 164 -11.83 10.76 2.81
C GLY A 164 -11.71 9.30 2.34
N ARG A 165 -12.15 9.07 1.10
CA ARG A 165 -12.23 7.74 0.48
C ARG A 165 -11.42 7.69 -0.80
N VAL A 166 -11.06 6.47 -1.19
CA VAL A 166 -10.41 6.19 -2.46
C VAL A 166 -11.15 5.09 -3.20
N HIS A 167 -11.26 5.24 -4.52
CA HIS A 167 -11.64 4.15 -5.41
C HIS A 167 -10.43 3.24 -5.59
N SER A 168 -10.57 1.99 -5.20
CA SER A 168 -9.50 1.00 -5.28
C SER A 168 -10.04 -0.36 -5.69
N TYR A 169 -9.20 -1.12 -6.37
CA TYR A 169 -9.55 -2.36 -7.02
C TYR A 169 -8.93 -3.55 -6.33
N ARG A 170 -9.74 -4.60 -6.17
CA ARG A 170 -9.27 -5.92 -5.74
C ARG A 170 -9.74 -6.94 -6.76
N ALA A 171 -8.81 -7.72 -7.29
CA ALA A 171 -9.15 -8.85 -8.14
C ALA A 171 -8.83 -10.17 -7.43
N LEU A 172 -9.77 -11.12 -7.50
CA LEU A 172 -9.62 -12.46 -6.92
C LEU A 172 -10.01 -13.53 -7.95
N ALA A 173 -9.16 -14.52 -8.14
CA ALA A 173 -9.51 -15.75 -8.87
C ALA A 173 -10.30 -16.69 -7.95
N LEU A 174 -11.63 -16.70 -8.10
CA LEU A 174 -12.56 -17.39 -7.21
C LEU A 174 -13.33 -18.50 -7.94
N SER A 175 -13.62 -19.58 -7.21
CA SER A 175 -14.70 -20.50 -7.61
C SER A 175 -16.06 -19.89 -7.23
N PRO A 176 -17.17 -20.38 -7.80
CA PRO A 176 -18.51 -19.95 -7.41
C PRO A 176 -18.78 -20.07 -5.90
N GLU A 177 -18.28 -21.11 -5.25
CA GLU A 177 -18.43 -21.36 -3.81
C GLU A 177 -17.71 -20.29 -2.99
N ALA A 178 -16.46 -19.99 -3.34
CA ALA A 178 -15.66 -18.98 -2.65
C ALA A 178 -16.28 -17.58 -2.78
N TYR A 179 -16.83 -17.26 -3.95
CA TYR A 179 -17.56 -16.02 -4.17
C TYR A 179 -18.84 -15.93 -3.31
N ARG A 180 -19.65 -17.00 -3.28
CA ARG A 180 -20.86 -17.04 -2.43
C ARG A 180 -20.55 -16.83 -0.94
N LEU A 181 -19.44 -17.39 -0.45
CA LEU A 181 -19.00 -17.18 0.94
C LEU A 181 -18.67 -15.72 1.22
N ILE A 182 -17.98 -15.04 0.30
CA ILE A 182 -17.68 -13.61 0.42
C ILE A 182 -18.97 -12.77 0.45
N GLU A 183 -19.96 -13.10 -0.39
CA GLU A 183 -21.26 -12.40 -0.41
C GLU A 183 -22.07 -12.59 0.88
N GLN A 184 -22.05 -13.80 1.44
CA GLN A 184 -22.75 -14.14 2.68
C GLN A 184 -22.16 -13.42 3.88
N GLU A 185 -20.82 -13.37 3.95
CA GLU A 185 -20.07 -12.77 5.06
C GLU A 185 -19.90 -11.25 4.93
N ASP A 186 -20.35 -10.68 3.81
CA ASP A 186 -20.24 -9.25 3.51
C ASP A 186 -18.81 -8.70 3.71
N SER A 187 -17.81 -9.53 3.43
CA SER A 187 -16.41 -9.20 3.70
C SER A 187 -15.41 -10.01 2.87
N ILE A 188 -14.27 -9.39 2.57
CA ILE A 188 -13.11 -10.06 1.96
C ILE A 188 -12.00 -10.19 3.01
N TRP A 189 -11.80 -11.41 3.50
CA TRP A 189 -10.74 -11.73 4.46
C TRP A 189 -9.36 -11.81 3.80
N PRO A 190 -8.26 -11.78 4.56
CA PRO A 190 -6.93 -12.07 4.05
C PRO A 190 -6.96 -13.47 3.44
N THR A 191 -6.36 -13.60 2.26
CA THR A 191 -6.45 -14.80 1.39
C THR A 191 -7.87 -15.15 0.88
N GLY A 192 -8.86 -14.28 1.03
CA GLY A 192 -10.22 -14.48 0.50
C GLY A 192 -10.97 -15.64 1.16
N ARG A 193 -10.66 -15.97 2.43
CA ARG A 193 -11.04 -17.21 3.14
C ARG A 193 -10.59 -18.51 2.46
N ILE A 194 -9.68 -18.44 1.48
CA ILE A 194 -9.15 -19.63 0.85
C ILE A 194 -8.24 -20.32 1.86
N ALA A 195 -8.67 -21.49 2.35
CA ALA A 195 -7.82 -22.43 3.05
C ALA A 195 -6.57 -22.68 2.22
N MET A 196 -5.42 -22.21 2.70
CA MET A 196 -4.16 -22.61 2.09
C MET A 196 -3.99 -24.12 2.33
N ARG A 197 -3.54 -24.86 1.31
CA ARG A 197 -3.43 -26.33 1.29
C ARG A 197 -3.23 -26.95 2.69
N GLY A 198 -4.27 -27.61 3.20
CA GLY A 198 -4.23 -28.34 4.46
C GLY A 198 -4.39 -27.51 5.74
N ARG A 199 -4.74 -26.22 5.66
CA ARG A 199 -4.89 -25.35 6.84
C ARG A 199 -6.28 -24.69 6.88
N PRO A 200 -6.96 -24.69 8.04
CA PRO A 200 -8.22 -23.96 8.19
C PRO A 200 -7.98 -22.45 8.05
N PRO A 201 -9.00 -21.66 7.63
CA PRO A 201 -8.91 -20.21 7.65
C PRO A 201 -8.52 -19.67 9.02
N ALA A 202 -7.69 -18.62 9.06
CA ALA A 202 -7.30 -17.99 10.31
C ALA A 202 -8.48 -17.20 10.91
N SER A 203 -8.67 -17.27 12.23
CA SER A 203 -9.66 -16.45 12.94
C SER A 203 -9.20 -14.98 13.03
N ALA A 204 -10.14 -14.07 13.26
CA ALA A 204 -9.84 -12.66 13.56
C ALA A 204 -8.75 -12.50 14.62
N GLY A 205 -8.90 -13.15 15.77
CA GLY A 205 -7.93 -13.06 16.87
C GLY A 205 -6.55 -13.61 16.50
N GLN A 206 -6.46 -14.61 15.61
CA GLN A 206 -5.16 -15.09 15.12
C GLN A 206 -4.48 -14.06 14.22
N LEU A 207 -5.24 -13.37 13.37
CA LEU A 207 -4.73 -12.31 12.50
C LEU A 207 -4.29 -11.07 13.30
N GLU A 208 -5.07 -10.70 14.32
CA GLU A 208 -4.76 -9.63 15.28
C GLU A 208 -3.47 -9.95 16.04
N ALA A 209 -3.33 -11.16 16.60
CA ALA A 209 -2.13 -11.58 17.31
C ALA A 209 -0.87 -11.56 16.43
N LEU A 210 -0.99 -11.83 15.12
CA LEU A 210 0.12 -11.71 14.18
C LEU A 210 0.58 -10.26 14.00
N ILE A 211 -0.36 -9.32 13.89
CA ILE A 211 -0.06 -7.89 13.80
C ILE A 211 0.60 -7.42 15.09
N ASP A 212 0.06 -7.79 16.26
CA ASP A 212 0.66 -7.43 17.55
C ASP A 212 2.08 -7.98 17.71
N LYS A 213 2.30 -9.22 17.27
CA LYS A 213 3.61 -9.88 17.37
C LYS A 213 4.63 -9.27 16.42
N HIS A 214 4.29 -9.10 15.15
CA HIS A 214 5.25 -8.77 14.09
C HIS A 214 5.29 -7.28 13.73
N GLY A 215 4.21 -6.57 13.99
CA GLY A 215 4.00 -5.19 13.58
C GLY A 215 3.59 -5.07 12.12
N VAL A 216 2.87 -3.98 11.83
CA VAL A 216 2.31 -3.66 10.52
C VAL A 216 3.37 -3.60 9.43
N TRP A 217 4.47 -2.88 9.67
CA TRP A 217 5.56 -2.72 8.73
C TRP A 217 6.07 -4.06 8.20
N LYS A 218 6.35 -4.98 9.12
CA LYS A 218 6.87 -6.31 8.79
C LYS A 218 5.83 -7.18 8.06
N VAL A 219 4.56 -7.06 8.44
CA VAL A 219 3.45 -7.75 7.77
C VAL A 219 3.33 -7.32 6.31
N SER A 220 3.33 -6.01 6.04
CA SER A 220 3.24 -5.48 4.68
C SER A 220 4.49 -5.80 3.85
N PHE A 221 5.67 -5.72 4.46
CA PHE A 221 6.91 -6.17 3.82
C PHE A 221 6.83 -7.64 3.39
N ALA A 222 6.41 -8.52 4.29
CA ALA A 222 6.26 -9.94 4.00
C ALA A 222 5.23 -10.23 2.90
N ARG A 223 4.23 -9.37 2.71
CA ARG A 223 3.23 -9.50 1.65
C ARG A 223 3.81 -9.19 0.27
N LEU A 224 4.56 -8.10 0.16
CA LEU A 224 5.28 -7.71 -1.05
C LEU A 224 6.23 -8.81 -1.51
N PHE A 225 6.98 -9.35 -0.55
CA PHE A 225 7.93 -10.42 -0.79
C PHE A 225 7.33 -11.74 -0.32
N ILE A 226 6.37 -12.26 -1.08
CA ILE A 226 5.63 -13.49 -0.72
C ILE A 226 6.56 -14.68 -0.41
N SER A 227 7.74 -14.74 -1.04
CA SER A 227 8.79 -15.74 -0.78
C SER A 227 9.37 -15.65 0.64
N LEU A 228 9.30 -14.48 1.27
CA LEU A 228 9.75 -14.23 2.64
C LEU A 228 8.63 -14.38 3.67
N GLN A 229 7.37 -14.52 3.26
CA GLN A 229 6.21 -14.53 4.14
C GLN A 229 6.32 -15.60 5.24
N GLU A 230 6.54 -16.85 4.85
CA GLU A 230 6.62 -17.98 5.78
C GLU A 230 7.76 -17.81 6.79
N ARG A 231 8.89 -17.25 6.36
CA ARG A 231 10.04 -16.98 7.22
C ARG A 231 9.79 -15.82 8.19
N LEU A 232 9.10 -14.77 7.77
CA LEU A 232 9.02 -13.51 8.51
C LEU A 232 7.80 -13.40 9.43
N ILE A 233 6.64 -13.85 8.96
CA ILE A 233 5.36 -13.75 9.69
C ILE A 233 4.61 -15.08 9.72
N GLY A 234 5.17 -16.13 9.09
CA GLY A 234 4.58 -17.45 9.05
C GLY A 234 3.64 -17.66 7.86
N PRO A 235 2.84 -18.73 7.90
CA PRO A 235 1.99 -19.11 6.77
C PRO A 235 0.88 -18.11 6.49
N TRP A 236 0.59 -17.21 7.43
CA TRP A 236 -0.53 -16.29 7.34
C TRP A 236 -0.03 -14.86 7.19
N CYS A 237 -0.64 -14.13 6.25
CA CYS A 237 -0.45 -12.70 6.13
C CYS A 237 -1.80 -12.03 6.34
N PRO A 238 -1.97 -11.19 7.38
CA PRO A 238 -3.22 -10.49 7.64
C PRO A 238 -3.42 -9.26 6.73
N SER A 239 -2.50 -9.00 5.80
CA SER A 239 -2.64 -7.88 4.87
C SER A 239 -3.27 -8.29 3.53
N LEU A 240 -3.97 -7.32 2.94
CA LEU A 240 -4.62 -7.39 1.64
C LEU A 240 -4.04 -6.30 0.74
N SER A 241 -3.81 -6.63 -0.53
CA SER A 241 -3.41 -5.64 -1.54
C SER A 241 -4.63 -5.14 -2.29
N LEU A 242 -4.80 -3.82 -2.31
CA LEU A 242 -5.67 -3.08 -3.21
C LEU A 242 -4.81 -2.33 -4.21
N HIS A 243 -5.39 -1.92 -5.34
CA HIS A 243 -4.68 -1.27 -6.44
C HIS A 243 -5.52 -0.11 -6.95
N ASP A 244 -4.93 1.05 -7.27
CA ASP A 244 -5.74 2.17 -7.78
C ASP A 244 -6.09 2.01 -9.26
N ASP A 245 -5.39 1.11 -9.95
CA ASP A 245 -5.69 0.73 -11.34
C ASP A 245 -6.30 -0.68 -11.38
N ALA A 246 -7.44 -0.81 -12.06
CA ALA A 246 -8.10 -2.10 -12.29
C ALA A 246 -7.17 -3.10 -12.99
N GLU A 247 -6.40 -2.62 -13.98
CA GLU A 247 -5.49 -3.43 -14.78
C GLU A 247 -4.36 -4.02 -13.93
N THR A 248 -3.84 -3.29 -12.94
CA THR A 248 -2.86 -3.80 -11.99
C THR A 248 -3.44 -4.99 -11.22
N ALA A 249 -4.64 -4.84 -10.67
CA ALA A 249 -5.33 -5.91 -9.95
C ALA A 249 -5.55 -7.13 -10.86
N LEU A 250 -6.02 -6.91 -12.10
CA LEU A 250 -6.29 -7.97 -13.08
C LEU A 250 -5.04 -8.73 -13.51
N ILE A 251 -3.93 -8.04 -13.80
CA ILE A 251 -2.66 -8.66 -14.19
C ILE A 251 -2.16 -9.60 -13.09
N ILE A 252 -2.20 -9.13 -11.85
CA ILE A 252 -1.79 -9.92 -10.68
C ILE A 252 -2.73 -11.12 -10.48
N SER A 253 -4.04 -10.88 -10.44
CA SER A 253 -5.03 -11.96 -10.22
C SER A 253 -5.03 -13.00 -11.34
N GLY A 254 -4.75 -12.59 -12.58
CA GLY A 254 -4.67 -13.49 -13.72
C GLY A 254 -3.62 -14.60 -13.54
N GLY A 255 -2.56 -14.36 -12.77
CA GLY A 255 -1.52 -15.35 -12.47
C GLY A 255 -2.00 -16.51 -11.58
N TYR A 256 -3.16 -16.36 -10.94
CA TYR A 256 -3.71 -17.32 -9.98
C TYR A 256 -4.96 -18.05 -10.48
N VAL A 257 -5.35 -17.83 -11.75
CA VAL A 257 -6.51 -18.51 -12.33
C VAL A 257 -6.21 -19.99 -12.55
N ALA A 258 -7.02 -20.83 -11.93
CA ALA A 258 -7.01 -22.28 -12.09
C ALA A 258 -8.32 -22.72 -12.77
N PRO A 259 -8.42 -23.94 -13.32
CA PRO A 259 -9.65 -24.44 -13.92
C PRO A 259 -10.86 -24.28 -12.99
N GLY A 260 -11.99 -23.84 -13.55
CA GLY A 260 -13.24 -23.62 -12.81
C GLY A 260 -13.30 -22.32 -11.99
N LYS A 261 -12.33 -21.41 -12.16
CA LYS A 261 -12.32 -20.09 -11.52
C LYS A 261 -12.50 -18.95 -12.52
N LEU A 262 -13.16 -17.89 -12.06
CA LEU A 262 -13.22 -16.60 -12.75
C LEU A 262 -12.52 -15.53 -11.93
N ILE A 263 -11.97 -14.53 -12.62
CA ILE A 263 -11.45 -13.32 -11.99
C ILE A 263 -12.63 -12.43 -11.63
N HIS A 264 -12.79 -12.16 -10.35
CA HIS A 264 -13.77 -11.22 -9.81
C HIS A 264 -13.05 -9.92 -9.47
N LEU A 265 -13.28 -8.89 -10.27
CA LEU A 265 -12.74 -7.55 -10.07
C LEU A 265 -13.77 -6.71 -9.31
N PHE A 266 -13.44 -6.42 -8.05
CA PHE A 266 -14.21 -5.56 -7.16
C PHE A 266 -13.66 -4.14 -7.25
N GLU A 267 -14.49 -3.20 -7.68
CA GLU A 267 -14.25 -1.76 -7.58
C GLU A 267 -14.87 -1.24 -6.29
N MET A 268 -14.03 -0.75 -5.38
CA MET A 268 -14.43 -0.47 -4.01
C MET A 268 -14.16 0.97 -3.61
N SER A 269 -15.09 1.54 -2.85
CA SER A 269 -14.91 2.81 -2.15
C SER A 269 -14.45 2.54 -0.71
N VAL A 270 -13.17 2.75 -0.44
CA VAL A 270 -12.53 2.40 0.83
C VAL A 270 -12.08 3.66 1.57
N PRO A 271 -12.32 3.79 2.88
CA PRO A 271 -11.73 4.86 3.69
C PRO A 271 -10.20 4.83 3.58
N VAL A 272 -9.58 5.97 3.24
CA VAL A 272 -8.12 6.04 3.04
C VAL A 272 -7.38 5.69 4.34
N ILE A 273 -7.96 6.04 5.49
CA ILE A 273 -7.40 5.75 6.82
C ILE A 273 -7.29 4.24 7.11
N GLU A 274 -8.04 3.37 6.42
CA GLU A 274 -7.89 1.92 6.58
C GLU A 274 -6.64 1.39 5.86
N THR A 275 -6.17 2.10 4.84
CA THR A 275 -4.97 1.74 4.10
C THR A 275 -3.73 2.27 4.80
N LEU A 276 -2.59 1.62 4.60
CA LEU A 276 -1.30 2.13 5.07
C LEU A 276 -0.80 3.29 4.20
N GLY A 277 -0.17 4.27 4.84
CA GLY A 277 0.48 5.44 4.22
C GLY A 277 1.88 5.17 3.70
N ILE A 278 2.29 3.91 3.59
CA ILE A 278 3.63 3.50 3.17
C ILE A 278 3.67 3.27 1.66
N LYS A 279 4.80 3.62 1.04
CA LYS A 279 5.13 3.28 -0.34
C LYS A 279 5.93 1.99 -0.37
N VAL A 280 5.91 1.29 -1.51
CA VAL A 280 6.72 0.09 -1.71
C VAL A 280 8.21 0.41 -1.56
N ILE A 281 8.65 1.59 -2.03
CA ILE A 281 10.04 2.05 -1.84
C ILE A 281 10.43 2.17 -0.35
N ASP A 282 9.50 2.54 0.53
CA ASP A 282 9.78 2.70 1.95
C ASP A 282 10.15 1.35 2.57
N LEU A 283 9.57 0.25 2.07
CA LEU A 283 9.69 -1.10 2.62
C LEU A 283 11.05 -1.78 2.37
N HIS A 284 11.99 -1.16 1.67
CA HIS A 284 13.29 -1.78 1.32
C HIS A 284 14.29 -1.73 2.48
N VAL A 285 14.90 -2.88 2.81
CA VAL A 285 15.91 -2.99 3.88
C VAL A 285 17.23 -3.53 3.33
N GLY A 286 18.00 -2.68 2.65
CA GLY A 286 19.39 -2.98 2.27
C GLY A 286 19.88 -2.28 0.99
N GLU A 287 21.18 -1.96 0.90
CA GLU A 287 21.76 -1.24 -0.25
C GLU A 287 21.72 -2.01 -1.58
N LYS A 288 21.67 -3.35 -1.55
CA LYS A 288 21.54 -4.17 -2.77
C LYS A 288 20.12 -4.16 -3.34
N GLU A 289 19.10 -4.04 -2.48
CA GLU A 289 17.70 -4.00 -2.89
C GLU A 289 17.27 -2.59 -3.33
N LYS A 290 18.02 -1.54 -2.95
CA LYS A 290 17.81 -0.15 -3.43
C LYS A 290 17.89 -0.01 -4.96
N LYS A 291 18.52 -0.95 -5.66
CA LYS A 291 18.75 -0.85 -7.12
C LYS A 291 17.58 -1.32 -7.98
N ASN A 292 16.50 -1.86 -7.41
CA ASN A 292 15.31 -2.27 -8.16
C ASN A 292 14.02 -1.77 -7.47
N PRO A 293 13.70 -0.45 -7.48
CA PRO A 293 12.40 0.08 -7.05
C PRO A 293 11.25 -0.31 -8.00
N TRP A 294 11.19 -1.56 -8.45
CA TRP A 294 10.13 -2.08 -9.30
C TRP A 294 9.89 -3.54 -9.00
N PHE A 295 8.64 -3.96 -9.16
CA PHE A 295 8.30 -5.37 -9.28
C PHE A 295 7.73 -5.61 -10.68
N ALA A 296 8.11 -6.75 -11.27
CA ALA A 296 7.56 -7.18 -12.53
C ALA A 296 6.66 -8.39 -12.28
N HIS A 297 5.44 -8.35 -12.80
CA HIS A 297 4.53 -9.49 -12.76
C HIS A 297 4.01 -9.79 -14.16
N ARG A 298 4.23 -11.04 -14.62
CA ARG A 298 3.84 -11.52 -15.95
C ARG A 298 4.29 -10.58 -17.09
N GLY A 299 5.51 -10.05 -16.99
CA GLY A 299 6.08 -9.15 -18.00
C GLY A 299 5.55 -7.72 -17.96
N CYS A 300 4.63 -7.39 -17.04
CA CYS A 300 4.21 -6.02 -16.79
C CYS A 300 5.10 -5.37 -15.73
N TRP A 301 5.54 -4.14 -16.01
CA TRP A 301 6.37 -3.34 -15.12
C TRP A 301 5.52 -2.41 -14.26
N PHE A 302 5.92 -2.23 -13.00
CA PHE A 302 5.22 -1.41 -12.02
C PHE A 302 6.22 -0.55 -11.22
N ASP A 303 5.91 0.74 -11.10
CA ASP A 303 6.72 1.70 -10.35
C ASP A 303 6.47 1.57 -8.83
N ALA A 304 7.50 1.18 -8.07
CA ALA A 304 7.41 1.03 -6.61
C ALA A 304 7.44 2.37 -5.85
N GLY A 305 7.82 3.47 -6.51
CA GLY A 305 7.79 4.81 -5.96
C GLY A 305 6.37 5.42 -5.92
N LEU A 306 5.43 4.83 -6.66
CA LEU A 306 4.06 5.33 -6.78
C LEU A 306 3.11 4.53 -5.87
N GLN A 307 2.62 5.20 -4.82
CA GLN A 307 1.62 4.63 -3.91
C GLN A 307 0.33 4.22 -4.63
N ARG A 308 0.03 4.83 -5.78
CA ARG A 308 -1.15 4.49 -6.59
C ARG A 308 -1.18 3.01 -6.98
N THR A 309 -0.02 2.40 -7.14
CA THR A 309 0.10 1.06 -7.68
C THR A 309 -0.40 0.01 -6.68
N GLU A 310 -0.15 0.22 -5.37
CA GLU A 310 -0.53 -0.72 -4.32
C GLU A 310 -0.87 -0.02 -3.00
N ARG A 311 -1.98 -0.45 -2.39
CA ARG A 311 -2.38 -0.08 -1.04
C ARG A 311 -2.52 -1.34 -0.20
N TYR A 312 -2.04 -1.28 1.03
CA TYR A 312 -2.21 -2.38 1.97
C TYR A 312 -3.26 -2.06 3.01
N LEU A 313 -4.20 -2.98 3.15
CA LEU A 313 -5.17 -3.03 4.23
C LEU A 313 -4.77 -4.15 5.18
N LEU A 314 -5.06 -4.00 6.47
CA LEU A 314 -4.93 -5.08 7.44
C LEU A 314 -6.32 -5.61 7.80
N TYR A 315 -6.38 -6.86 8.26
CA TYR A 315 -7.59 -7.54 8.75
C TYR A 315 -8.53 -8.04 7.68
N GLU A 316 -9.31 -7.19 7.01
CA GLU A 316 -10.34 -7.58 6.03
C GLU A 316 -10.87 -6.34 5.33
N ILE A 317 -11.58 -6.51 4.22
CA ILE A 317 -12.45 -5.49 3.66
C ILE A 317 -13.87 -5.77 4.17
N PRO A 318 -14.37 -5.09 5.21
CA PRO A 318 -15.73 -5.25 5.70
C PRO A 318 -16.75 -4.50 4.83
N PHE A 319 -18.04 -4.73 5.06
CA PHE A 319 -19.15 -4.00 4.42
C PHE A 319 -19.13 -4.06 2.88
N LEU A 320 -18.81 -5.23 2.33
CA LEU A 320 -18.56 -5.39 0.90
C LEU A 320 -19.73 -4.92 0.03
N LYS A 321 -20.97 -5.20 0.41
CA LYS A 321 -22.19 -4.80 -0.31
C LYS A 321 -22.28 -3.29 -0.48
N ASP A 322 -21.86 -2.55 0.54
CA ASP A 322 -21.95 -1.09 0.53
C ASP A 322 -20.69 -0.44 -0.07
N ARG A 323 -19.54 -1.10 0.03
CA ARG A 323 -18.28 -0.59 -0.53
C ARG A 323 -18.08 -0.94 -1.99
N CYS A 324 -18.61 -2.07 -2.46
CA CYS A 324 -18.45 -2.53 -3.83
C CYS A 324 -19.37 -1.73 -4.76
N THR A 325 -18.78 -0.77 -5.46
CA THR A 325 -19.48 0.08 -6.43
C THR A 325 -19.70 -0.63 -7.76
N LYS A 326 -18.81 -1.56 -8.13
CA LYS A 326 -18.91 -2.36 -9.34
C LYS A 326 -18.21 -3.70 -9.16
N LEU A 327 -18.83 -4.76 -9.67
CA LEU A 327 -18.23 -6.09 -9.77
C LEU A 327 -18.20 -6.52 -11.23
N GLU A 328 -17.02 -6.87 -11.72
CA GLU A 328 -16.84 -7.48 -13.03
C GLU A 328 -16.33 -8.92 -12.89
N LYS A 329 -16.89 -9.84 -13.69
CA LYS A 329 -16.49 -11.24 -13.74
C LYS A 329 -15.85 -11.51 -15.10
N LEU A 330 -14.60 -11.95 -15.10
CA LEU A 330 -13.79 -12.10 -16.29
C LEU A 330 -13.14 -13.48 -16.32
N THR A 331 -13.08 -14.07 -17.50
CA THR A 331 -12.13 -15.14 -17.81
C THR A 331 -10.70 -14.61 -17.81
N ALA A 332 -9.70 -15.50 -17.83
CA ALA A 332 -8.30 -15.09 -17.91
C ALA A 332 -8.00 -14.37 -19.22
N GLU A 333 -8.63 -14.80 -20.31
CA GLU A 333 -8.49 -14.26 -21.66
C GLU A 333 -9.09 -12.84 -21.75
N GLU A 334 -10.29 -12.63 -21.20
CA GLU A 334 -10.93 -11.31 -21.16
C GLU A 334 -10.12 -10.31 -20.33
N ALA A 335 -9.61 -10.75 -19.17
CA ALA A 335 -8.74 -9.92 -18.34
C ALA A 335 -7.43 -9.57 -19.05
N ALA A 336 -6.79 -10.54 -19.73
CA ALA A 336 -5.58 -10.29 -20.51
C ALA A 336 -5.82 -9.26 -21.62
N LYS A 337 -6.91 -9.42 -22.38
CA LYS A 337 -7.31 -8.49 -23.45
C LYS A 337 -7.54 -7.08 -22.92
N ARG A 338 -8.24 -6.94 -21.78
CA ARG A 338 -8.46 -5.64 -21.12
C ARG A 338 -7.15 -4.95 -20.74
N CYS A 339 -6.16 -5.70 -20.30
CA CYS A 339 -4.89 -5.16 -19.81
C CYS A 339 -3.87 -4.83 -20.91
N GLU A 340 -4.12 -5.18 -22.19
CA GLU A 340 -3.15 -5.00 -23.28
C GLU A 340 -2.64 -3.55 -23.41
N GLY A 341 -3.55 -2.58 -23.40
CA GLY A 341 -3.20 -1.16 -23.51
C GLY A 341 -2.34 -0.69 -22.34
N PHE A 342 -2.67 -1.13 -21.13
CA PHE A 342 -1.90 -0.82 -19.92
C PHE A 342 -0.50 -1.43 -19.96
N ILE A 343 -0.38 -2.71 -20.34
CA ILE A 343 0.92 -3.40 -20.48
C ILE A 343 1.82 -2.66 -21.48
N ARG A 344 1.29 -2.24 -22.64
CA ARG A 344 2.04 -1.46 -23.63
C ARG A 344 2.49 -0.10 -23.06
N LYS A 345 1.66 0.56 -22.26
CA LYS A 345 2.02 1.83 -21.59
C LYS A 345 3.15 1.62 -20.58
N GLN A 346 3.06 0.58 -19.74
CA GLN A 346 4.09 0.26 -18.76
C GLN A 346 5.43 -0.10 -19.41
N ALA A 347 5.40 -0.83 -20.54
CA ALA A 347 6.62 -1.14 -21.29
C ALA A 347 7.33 0.13 -21.80
N LYS A 348 6.58 1.14 -22.26
CA LYS A 348 7.14 2.44 -22.66
C LYS A 348 7.74 3.20 -21.49
N LEU A 349 7.05 3.22 -20.34
CA LEU A 349 7.55 3.86 -19.12
C LEU A 349 8.84 3.20 -18.64
N LYS A 350 8.89 1.87 -18.66
CA LYS A 350 10.11 1.13 -18.34
C LYS A 350 11.26 1.50 -19.28
N ALA A 351 11.01 1.53 -20.60
CA ALA A 351 12.04 1.86 -21.57
C ALA A 351 12.60 3.28 -21.40
N ALA A 352 11.73 4.26 -21.09
CA ALA A 352 12.15 5.63 -20.78
C ALA A 352 13.00 5.66 -19.50
N TRP A 353 12.57 4.95 -18.45
CA TRP A 353 13.34 4.84 -17.21
C TRP A 353 14.72 4.20 -17.44
N ASP A 354 14.79 3.10 -18.20
CA ASP A 354 16.06 2.43 -18.50
C ASP A 354 17.03 3.38 -19.25
N ALA A 355 16.50 4.26 -20.10
CA ALA A 355 17.29 5.24 -20.85
C ALA A 355 17.82 6.39 -19.97
N ASP A 356 17.05 6.84 -18.97
CA ASP A 356 17.46 7.89 -18.03
C ASP A 356 18.51 7.43 -17.01
N GLN A 357 18.73 6.12 -16.88
CA GLN A 357 19.73 5.51 -15.98
C GLN A 357 21.04 5.12 -16.66
N LEU A 358 21.11 5.24 -18.00
CA LEU A 358 22.32 5.05 -18.81
C LEU A 358 23.03 6.40 -19.01
#